data_AF-A0A3S4TJZ1-F1
#
_entry.id   AF-A0A3S4TJZ1-F1
#
_cell.length_a   1.000
_cell.length_b   1.000
_cell.length_c   1.000
_cell.angle_alpha   90.00
_cell.angle_beta   90.00
_cell.angle_gamma   90.00
#
_symmetry.space_group_name_H-M   'P 1'
#
loop_
_entity.id
_entity.type
_entity.pdbx_description
1 polymer ?
#
loop_
_entity_poly.entity_id
_entity_poly.type
_entity_poly.pdbx_seq_one_letter_code
_entity_poly.pdbx_strand_id
1 'polypeptide(L)'
;MTQLRRALPAAVLLTLLAGCSTSSTSPASTPIEPTHDDGASAVSTDHGKVQAFMLRGNVVLGHESNSIQPCGSTQQYWLNTPIADRKALAQVTRPGYEPMYGEFIGFLEPAPEEGFAAAYDGRFNVKQINLISSEMLSGCQRPPHATRAFGNEPGWVVELDGDKANLLRPGQQRQQQTITSKNIIAGKQHYQGQDFSLTLTKGQCNDTMSDSLFGWQAKLNWQGNNYQGCATLGATDITLSWSGRYQGTSLINDTPVLTTTVTLNPDHSATTRYDYPSGEPSLNETGFWQQGSDNTVQVVMTKHQGRRLISERVFTLEGNQITVKEETVNGQTFNLGGDGLSLKKQ
;
A
#
# COMPACT_ATOMS: atom_id res chain seq x y z
N MET A 1 -45.27 27.19 49.83
CA MET A 1 -44.60 28.49 49.58
C MET A 1 -43.50 28.67 50.61
N THR A 2 -42.37 29.26 50.20
CA THR A 2 -41.29 29.89 51.02
C THR A 2 -40.51 28.97 51.96
N GLN A 3 -39.28 28.57 51.60
CA GLN A 3 -37.97 29.25 51.84
C GLN A 3 -37.29 28.69 53.12
N LEU A 4 -36.20 27.93 53.00
CA LEU A 4 -34.79 28.35 52.86
C LEU A 4 -34.08 28.42 54.21
N ARG A 5 -33.06 27.55 54.42
CA ARG A 5 -31.66 27.88 54.80
C ARG A 5 -31.00 26.79 55.66
N ARG A 6 -29.78 26.42 55.20
CA ARG A 6 -28.49 26.25 55.93
C ARG A 6 -28.48 25.29 57.14
N ALA A 7 -27.45 24.52 57.45
CA ALA A 7 -26.02 24.56 57.16
C ALA A 7 -25.41 23.16 57.36
N LEU A 8 -24.26 22.92 56.73
CA LEU A 8 -23.25 21.95 57.19
C LEU A 8 -22.65 22.40 58.54
N PRO A 9 -22.16 21.50 59.43
CA PRO A 9 -20.87 20.82 59.18
C PRO A 9 -20.64 19.41 59.79
N ALA A 10 -19.66 18.73 59.18
CA ALA A 10 -18.63 17.83 59.74
C ALA A 10 -18.95 16.88 60.91
N ALA A 11 -18.74 15.57 60.67
CA ALA A 11 -17.97 14.73 61.59
C ALA A 11 -17.44 13.49 60.84
N VAL A 12 -16.12 13.39 60.80
CA VAL A 12 -15.34 12.23 60.36
C VAL A 12 -15.36 11.19 61.48
N LEU A 13 -15.71 9.94 61.18
CA LEU A 13 -15.43 8.80 62.05
C LEU A 13 -14.83 7.66 61.22
N LEU A 14 -13.59 7.30 61.54
CA LEU A 14 -12.92 6.09 61.07
C LEU A 14 -13.55 4.85 61.74
N THR A 15 -13.86 3.83 60.96
CA THR A 15 -13.94 2.45 61.44
C THR A 15 -13.23 1.53 60.46
N LEU A 16 -12.13 0.95 60.92
CA LEU A 16 -11.46 -0.20 60.32
C LEU A 16 -12.32 -1.45 60.48
N LEU A 17 -12.48 -2.24 59.42
CA LEU A 17 -12.72 -3.68 59.50
C LEU A 17 -12.07 -4.36 58.30
N ALA A 18 -11.19 -5.32 58.61
CA ALA A 18 -10.55 -6.21 57.66
C ALA A 18 -11.57 -7.25 57.14
N GLY A 19 -11.45 -7.60 55.87
CA GLY A 19 -12.15 -8.72 55.25
C GLY A 19 -11.39 -9.19 54.01
N CYS A 20 -10.72 -10.33 54.11
CA CYS A 20 -10.13 -11.04 52.98
C CYS A 20 -11.25 -11.60 52.10
N SER A 21 -11.30 -11.20 50.83
CA SER A 21 -12.05 -11.91 49.79
C SER A 21 -11.11 -12.32 48.68
N THR A 22 -10.88 -13.63 48.59
CA THR A 22 -10.24 -14.34 47.48
C THR A 22 -10.93 -13.99 46.17
N SER A 23 -10.22 -13.28 45.30
CA SER A 23 -10.67 -13.00 43.94
C SER A 23 -9.83 -13.83 42.99
N SER A 24 -10.49 -14.83 42.41
CA SER A 24 -10.03 -15.67 41.32
C SER A 24 -9.43 -14.81 40.19
N THR A 25 -8.15 -15.03 39.91
CA THR A 25 -7.42 -14.41 38.81
C THR A 25 -7.92 -15.00 37.50
N SER A 26 -8.88 -14.34 36.85
CA SER A 26 -9.07 -14.51 35.40
C SER A 26 -7.82 -13.95 34.72
N PRO A 27 -7.16 -14.69 33.81
CA PRO A 27 -6.10 -14.12 33.02
C PRO A 27 -6.71 -13.03 32.15
N ALA A 28 -6.23 -11.80 32.33
CA ALA A 28 -6.56 -10.67 31.49
C ALA A 28 -6.23 -11.03 30.05
N SER A 29 -7.25 -10.98 29.19
CA SER A 29 -7.10 -11.04 27.74
C SER A 29 -6.14 -9.92 27.34
N THR A 30 -4.93 -10.28 26.93
CA THR A 30 -4.04 -9.38 26.22
C THR A 30 -4.80 -8.82 25.02
N PRO A 31 -4.80 -7.48 24.84
CA PRO A 31 -5.22 -6.90 23.57
C PRO A 31 -4.40 -7.57 22.46
N ILE A 32 -5.09 -8.07 21.44
CA ILE A 32 -4.45 -8.55 20.21
C ILE A 32 -3.83 -7.31 19.58
N GLU A 33 -2.54 -7.11 19.83
CA GLU A 33 -1.71 -6.22 19.06
C GLU A 33 -1.78 -6.72 17.60
N PRO A 34 -2.11 -5.87 16.63
CA PRO A 34 -2.09 -6.29 15.25
C PRO A 34 -0.64 -6.62 14.90
N THR A 35 -0.32 -7.91 14.80
CA THR A 35 0.87 -8.37 14.10
C THR A 35 0.76 -7.86 12.67
N HIS A 36 1.44 -6.74 12.39
CA HIS A 36 1.91 -6.39 11.07
C HIS A 36 2.95 -7.45 10.73
N ASP A 37 2.50 -8.52 10.07
CA ASP A 37 3.39 -9.53 9.50
C ASP A 37 3.23 -9.47 7.99
N ASP A 38 4.39 -9.39 7.34
CA ASP A 38 4.65 -8.94 5.98
C ASP A 38 3.93 -9.77 4.92
N GLY A 39 2.70 -9.35 4.59
CA GLY A 39 2.01 -9.79 3.38
C GLY A 39 2.62 -9.23 2.08
N ALA A 40 3.64 -8.36 2.17
CA ALA A 40 4.37 -7.81 1.05
C ALA A 40 5.79 -8.37 1.05
N SER A 41 6.03 -9.37 0.21
CA SER A 41 7.35 -9.97 0.07
C SER A 41 8.37 -8.93 -0.35
N ALA A 42 9.39 -8.69 0.49
CA ALA A 42 10.55 -7.89 0.11
C ALA A 42 11.16 -8.44 -1.21
N VAL A 43 11.46 -7.54 -2.12
CA VAL A 43 12.04 -7.80 -3.44
C VAL A 43 13.41 -7.15 -3.49
N SER A 44 14.43 -7.91 -3.87
CA SER A 44 15.73 -7.34 -4.22
C SER A 44 15.68 -6.80 -5.64
N THR A 45 16.14 -5.57 -5.83
CA THR A 45 16.35 -4.90 -7.12
C THR A 45 17.83 -4.56 -7.27
N ASP A 46 18.24 -4.12 -8.46
CA ASP A 46 19.59 -3.57 -8.68
C ASP A 46 19.86 -2.33 -7.81
N HIS A 47 18.78 -1.71 -7.32
CA HIS A 47 18.75 -0.56 -6.42
C HIS A 47 18.43 -0.97 -4.97
N GLY A 48 18.72 -2.21 -4.57
CA GLY A 48 18.51 -2.67 -3.19
C GLY A 48 17.12 -3.25 -2.92
N LYS A 49 16.79 -3.45 -1.63
CA LYS A 49 15.58 -4.17 -1.19
C LYS A 49 14.40 -3.21 -1.06
N VAL A 50 13.28 -3.60 -1.66
CA VAL A 50 12.03 -2.82 -1.67
C VAL A 50 10.83 -3.71 -1.37
N GLN A 51 9.79 -3.14 -0.83
CA GLN A 51 8.54 -3.81 -0.54
C GLN A 51 7.59 -3.64 -1.73
N ALA A 52 7.04 -4.76 -2.22
CA ALA A 52 6.04 -4.71 -3.27
C ALA A 52 4.74 -4.08 -2.73
N PHE A 53 4.10 -3.23 -3.51
CA PHE A 53 2.91 -2.48 -3.12
C PHE A 53 1.77 -2.66 -4.13
N MET A 54 0.55 -2.34 -3.69
CA MET A 54 -0.65 -2.38 -4.53
C MET A 54 -0.75 -1.11 -5.36
N LEU A 55 -0.81 -1.23 -6.68
CA LEU A 55 -1.05 -0.10 -7.58
C LEU A 55 -2.32 -0.35 -8.38
N ARG A 56 -3.27 0.60 -8.32
CA ARG A 56 -4.50 0.59 -9.10
C ARG A 56 -4.58 1.79 -10.03
N GLY A 57 -5.09 1.56 -11.24
CA GLY A 57 -5.03 2.57 -12.28
C GLY A 57 -5.77 2.21 -13.56
N ASN A 58 -5.75 3.17 -14.48
CA ASN A 58 -6.11 2.93 -15.87
C ASN A 58 -4.94 2.25 -16.56
N VAL A 59 -5.22 1.16 -17.28
CA VAL A 59 -4.23 0.30 -17.91
C VAL A 59 -4.43 0.30 -19.40
N VAL A 60 -3.37 0.51 -20.15
CA VAL A 60 -3.36 0.36 -21.61
C VAL A 60 -2.35 -0.72 -21.96
N LEU A 61 -2.80 -1.79 -22.61
CA LEU A 61 -1.97 -2.90 -23.06
C LEU A 61 -2.00 -3.00 -24.58
N GLY A 62 -0.83 -3.14 -25.21
CA GLY A 62 -0.69 -3.46 -26.62
C GLY A 62 0.77 -3.56 -27.05
N HIS A 63 1.03 -3.49 -28.35
CA HIS A 63 2.34 -3.85 -28.90
C HIS A 63 3.43 -2.83 -28.53
N GLU A 64 3.09 -1.54 -28.56
CA GLU A 64 4.03 -0.42 -28.35
C GLU A 64 3.69 0.42 -27.11
N SER A 65 2.55 0.14 -26.47
CA SER A 65 2.10 0.81 -25.27
C SER A 65 1.70 -0.22 -24.23
N ASN A 66 2.39 -0.20 -23.09
CA ASN A 66 2.10 -1.04 -21.95
C ASN A 66 2.26 -0.17 -20.70
N SER A 67 1.17 0.45 -20.25
CA SER A 67 1.23 1.47 -19.21
C SER A 67 0.14 1.31 -18.16
N ILE A 68 0.44 1.85 -16.98
CA ILE A 68 -0.52 2.08 -15.91
C ILE A 68 -0.45 3.54 -15.48
N GLN A 69 -1.60 4.20 -15.47
CA GLN A 69 -1.79 5.53 -14.89
C GLN A 69 -2.48 5.35 -13.53
N PRO A 70 -1.80 5.61 -12.39
CA PRO A 70 -2.40 5.48 -11.08
C PRO A 70 -3.68 6.30 -10.97
N CYS A 71 -4.69 5.77 -10.28
CA CYS A 71 -5.96 6.48 -10.16
C CYS A 71 -5.78 7.86 -9.51
N GLY A 72 -6.35 8.91 -10.12
CA GLY A 72 -6.24 10.28 -9.62
C GLY A 72 -4.92 11.00 -9.96
N SER A 73 -4.05 10.38 -10.75
CA SER A 73 -2.76 10.94 -11.15
C SER A 73 -2.70 11.22 -12.65
N THR A 74 -1.79 12.10 -13.07
CA THR A 74 -1.33 12.25 -14.46
C THR A 74 -0.03 11.48 -14.76
N GLN A 75 0.64 10.97 -13.73
CA GLN A 75 1.82 10.13 -13.84
C GLN A 75 1.47 8.83 -14.55
N GLN A 76 2.40 8.33 -15.36
CA GLN A 76 2.30 7.01 -15.94
C GLN A 76 3.59 6.23 -15.67
N TYR A 77 3.44 4.92 -15.54
CA TYR A 77 4.55 3.98 -15.47
C TYR A 77 4.44 2.97 -16.60
N TRP A 78 5.59 2.54 -17.12
CA TRP A 78 5.62 1.40 -18.02
C TRP A 78 5.25 0.15 -17.23
N LEU A 79 4.20 -0.54 -17.62
CA LEU A 79 3.72 -1.74 -16.95
C LEU A 79 4.47 -2.95 -17.50
N ASN A 80 5.27 -3.60 -16.66
CA ASN A 80 6.01 -4.79 -17.04
C ASN A 80 5.38 -6.03 -16.41
N THR A 81 4.65 -6.80 -17.22
CA THR A 81 3.95 -8.01 -16.79
C THR A 81 4.79 -9.28 -17.03
N PRO A 82 4.74 -10.27 -16.13
CA PRO A 82 5.40 -11.55 -16.34
C PRO A 82 4.95 -12.24 -17.63
N ILE A 83 5.87 -12.93 -18.31
CA ILE A 83 5.57 -13.67 -19.55
C ILE A 83 4.44 -14.70 -19.33
N ALA A 84 4.40 -15.32 -18.15
CA ALA A 84 3.37 -16.30 -17.77
C ALA A 84 1.94 -15.73 -17.80
N ASP A 85 1.77 -14.41 -17.62
CA ASP A 85 0.47 -13.76 -17.59
C ASP A 85 -0.01 -13.30 -18.97
N ARG A 86 0.87 -13.25 -19.98
CA ARG A 86 0.56 -12.67 -21.31
C ARG A 86 -0.63 -13.31 -21.99
N LYS A 87 -0.78 -14.63 -21.93
CA LYS A 87 -1.90 -15.33 -22.57
C LYS A 87 -3.23 -14.93 -21.93
N ALA A 88 -3.29 -14.89 -20.60
CA ALA A 88 -4.50 -14.52 -19.87
C ALA A 88 -4.83 -13.03 -20.06
N LEU A 89 -3.82 -12.16 -20.04
CA LEU A 89 -3.98 -10.74 -20.32
C LEU A 89 -4.51 -10.49 -21.74
N ALA A 90 -4.00 -11.21 -22.74
CA ALA A 90 -4.48 -11.09 -24.12
C ALA A 90 -5.96 -11.46 -24.29
N GLN A 91 -6.52 -12.30 -23.42
CA GLN A 91 -7.93 -12.68 -23.47
C GLN A 91 -8.87 -11.59 -22.94
N VAL A 92 -8.37 -10.72 -22.05
CA VAL A 92 -9.16 -9.62 -21.45
C VAL A 92 -8.83 -8.26 -22.06
N THR A 93 -7.71 -8.16 -22.79
CA THR A 93 -7.27 -6.91 -23.42
C THR A 93 -8.19 -6.54 -24.57
N ARG A 94 -8.71 -5.31 -24.53
CA ARG A 94 -9.55 -4.78 -25.60
C ARG A 94 -8.72 -4.39 -26.84
N PRO A 95 -9.28 -4.56 -28.05
CA PRO A 95 -8.64 -4.04 -29.26
C PRO A 95 -8.54 -2.50 -29.21
N GLY A 96 -7.60 -1.92 -29.95
CA GLY A 96 -7.53 -0.48 -30.15
C GLY A 96 -6.94 0.34 -28.99
N TYR A 97 -6.22 -0.29 -28.05
CA TYR A 97 -5.58 0.39 -26.90
C TYR A 97 -6.58 1.09 -25.96
N GLU A 98 -7.81 0.57 -25.85
CA GLU A 98 -8.79 1.11 -24.91
C GLU A 98 -8.32 0.92 -23.45
N PRO A 99 -8.41 1.97 -22.62
CA PRO A 99 -8.09 1.86 -21.20
C PRO A 99 -8.99 0.86 -20.48
N MET A 100 -8.38 0.01 -19.67
CA MET A 100 -9.02 -0.90 -18.74
C MET A 100 -8.75 -0.47 -17.30
N TYR A 101 -9.49 -1.00 -16.34
CA TYR A 101 -9.11 -0.86 -14.94
C TYR A 101 -8.24 -2.03 -14.51
N GLY A 102 -7.16 -1.75 -13.79
CA GLY A 102 -6.30 -2.80 -13.24
C GLY A 102 -5.76 -2.47 -11.87
N GLU A 103 -5.42 -3.55 -11.16
CA GLU A 103 -4.87 -3.59 -9.82
C GLU A 103 -3.75 -4.62 -9.81
N PHE A 104 -2.55 -4.21 -9.43
CA PHE A 104 -1.35 -5.04 -9.49
C PHE A 104 -0.54 -4.88 -8.23
N ILE A 105 0.13 -5.96 -7.83
CA ILE A 105 1.14 -5.93 -6.78
C ILE A 105 2.49 -6.02 -7.45
N GLY A 106 3.37 -5.09 -7.15
CA GLY A 106 4.65 -4.95 -7.85
C GLY A 106 5.56 -3.92 -7.19
N PHE A 107 6.61 -3.55 -7.91
CA PHE A 107 7.63 -2.60 -7.46
C PHE A 107 8.13 -1.78 -8.64
N LEU A 108 8.71 -0.62 -8.37
CA LEU A 108 9.23 0.30 -9.38
C LEU A 108 10.73 0.12 -9.58
N GLU A 109 11.16 0.30 -10.83
CA GLU A 109 12.56 0.44 -11.23
C GLU A 109 12.68 1.63 -12.19
N PRO A 110 13.88 2.22 -12.37
CA PRO A 110 14.10 3.16 -13.45
C PRO A 110 13.70 2.54 -14.80
N ALA A 111 13.04 3.34 -15.63
CA ALA A 111 12.82 2.95 -17.01
C ALA A 111 14.17 2.73 -17.73
N PRO A 112 14.26 1.82 -18.71
CA PRO A 112 15.48 1.64 -19.51
C PRO A 112 15.86 2.93 -20.27
N GLU A 113 17.08 2.98 -20.78
CA GLU A 113 17.56 4.13 -21.59
C GLU A 113 16.95 4.15 -22.99
N GLU A 114 16.60 2.97 -23.52
CA GLU A 114 16.10 2.80 -24.88
C GLU A 114 14.78 2.01 -24.92
N GLY A 115 14.10 2.05 -26.06
CA GLY A 115 12.83 1.36 -26.31
C GLY A 115 11.60 2.14 -25.82
N PHE A 116 10.42 1.54 -25.98
CA PHE A 116 9.14 2.20 -25.68
C PHE A 116 8.98 2.64 -24.22
N ALA A 117 9.64 1.94 -23.30
CA ALA A 117 9.61 2.27 -21.89
C ALA A 117 10.48 3.49 -21.52
N ALA A 118 11.41 3.92 -22.37
CA ALA A 118 12.39 4.98 -22.05
C ALA A 118 11.78 6.36 -21.80
N ALA A 119 10.55 6.61 -22.29
CA ALA A 119 9.85 7.87 -22.08
C ALA A 119 9.21 8.01 -20.68
N TYR A 120 9.16 6.94 -19.90
CA TYR A 120 8.51 6.90 -18.59
C TYR A 120 9.53 7.19 -17.47
N ASP A 121 9.07 7.78 -16.36
CA ASP A 121 9.94 8.03 -15.21
C ASP A 121 10.30 6.74 -14.45
N GLY A 122 9.51 5.67 -14.65
CA GLY A 122 9.74 4.37 -14.03
C GLY A 122 8.97 3.24 -14.72
N ARG A 123 9.43 2.02 -14.46
CA ARG A 123 8.79 0.77 -14.86
C ARG A 123 8.20 0.10 -13.63
N PHE A 124 6.90 -0.18 -13.66
CA PHE A 124 6.23 -0.97 -12.64
C PHE A 124 6.33 -2.46 -13.00
N ASN A 125 7.18 -3.18 -12.28
CA ASN A 125 7.38 -4.61 -12.42
C ASN A 125 6.32 -5.38 -11.63
N VAL A 126 5.37 -5.97 -12.35
CA VAL A 126 4.27 -6.73 -11.76
C VAL A 126 4.80 -8.04 -11.20
N LYS A 127 4.64 -8.24 -9.88
CA LYS A 127 4.84 -9.53 -9.22
C LYS A 127 3.58 -10.39 -9.29
N GLN A 128 2.42 -9.73 -9.31
CA GLN A 128 1.13 -10.39 -9.29
C GLN A 128 0.02 -9.46 -9.79
N ILE A 129 -0.86 -9.99 -10.62
CA ILE A 129 -2.15 -9.36 -10.93
C ILE A 129 -3.06 -9.53 -9.71
N ASN A 130 -3.77 -8.48 -9.28
CA ASN A 130 -4.88 -8.61 -8.34
C ASN A 130 -6.20 -8.71 -9.11
N LEU A 131 -6.40 -7.75 -10.02
CA LEU A 131 -7.55 -7.64 -10.90
C LEU A 131 -7.13 -6.90 -12.18
N ILE A 132 -7.64 -7.33 -13.32
CA ILE A 132 -7.72 -6.48 -14.51
C ILE A 132 -9.09 -6.71 -15.16
N SER A 133 -9.77 -5.64 -15.54
CA SER A 133 -11.14 -5.71 -16.02
C SER A 133 -11.38 -4.67 -17.11
N SER A 134 -11.94 -5.15 -18.21
CA SER A 134 -12.34 -4.29 -19.31
C SER A 134 -13.73 -3.67 -19.11
N GLU A 135 -14.55 -4.26 -18.23
CA GLU A 135 -15.90 -3.77 -17.91
C GLU A 135 -15.89 -2.66 -16.85
N MET A 136 -14.88 -2.64 -15.98
CA MET A 136 -14.76 -1.65 -14.90
C MET A 136 -14.19 -0.32 -15.37
N LEU A 137 -14.72 0.27 -16.45
CA LEU A 137 -14.24 1.53 -17.03
C LEU A 137 -14.22 2.70 -16.02
N SER A 138 -15.10 2.66 -15.02
CA SER A 138 -15.14 3.65 -13.92
C SER A 138 -14.51 3.16 -12.62
N GLY A 139 -13.56 2.22 -12.70
CA GLY A 139 -12.90 1.64 -11.52
C GLY A 139 -12.14 2.70 -10.71
N CYS A 140 -11.48 3.65 -11.37
CA CYS A 140 -10.73 4.70 -10.68
C CYS A 140 -11.60 5.70 -9.90
N GLN A 141 -12.88 5.86 -10.24
CA GLN A 141 -13.83 6.73 -9.53
C GLN A 141 -14.40 6.05 -8.27
N ARG A 142 -14.21 4.74 -8.11
CA ARG A 142 -14.67 3.99 -6.93
C ARG A 142 -13.59 3.98 -5.85
N PRO A 143 -13.92 4.03 -4.56
CA PRO A 143 -12.94 3.85 -3.50
C PRO A 143 -12.25 2.47 -3.62
N PRO A 144 -11.04 2.29 -3.06
CA PRO A 144 -10.44 0.98 -2.92
C PRO A 144 -11.39 0.01 -2.23
N HIS A 145 -11.55 -1.18 -2.81
CA HIS A 145 -12.40 -2.21 -2.23
C HIS A 145 -11.63 -3.01 -1.19
N ALA A 146 -12.35 -3.64 -0.27
CA ALA A 146 -11.77 -4.58 0.68
C ALA A 146 -11.46 -5.93 0.02
N THR A 147 -10.71 -6.81 0.71
CA THR A 147 -10.48 -8.17 0.23
C THR A 147 -11.80 -8.90 0.08
N ARG A 148 -12.02 -9.56 -1.06
CA ARG A 148 -13.25 -10.30 -1.34
C ARG A 148 -12.98 -11.58 -2.09
N ALA A 149 -13.84 -12.57 -1.90
CA ALA A 149 -13.89 -13.79 -2.69
C ALA A 149 -15.32 -14.07 -3.15
N PHE A 150 -15.48 -14.69 -4.30
CA PHE A 150 -16.78 -14.89 -4.92
C PHE A 150 -16.77 -16.07 -5.89
N GLY A 151 -17.95 -16.61 -6.18
CA GLY A 151 -18.13 -17.66 -7.18
C GLY A 151 -19.57 -17.72 -7.66
N ASN A 152 -19.80 -18.39 -8.79
CA ASN A 152 -21.06 -18.29 -9.52
C ASN A 152 -21.99 -19.50 -9.37
N GLU A 153 -21.45 -20.68 -9.04
CA GLU A 153 -22.25 -21.91 -8.97
C GLU A 153 -21.93 -22.71 -7.69
N PRO A 154 -22.75 -22.60 -6.62
CA PRO A 154 -23.81 -21.60 -6.44
C PRO A 154 -23.24 -20.18 -6.36
N GLY A 155 -24.07 -19.15 -6.53
CA GLY A 155 -23.65 -17.75 -6.37
C GLY A 155 -23.31 -17.39 -4.93
N TRP A 156 -22.13 -16.83 -4.68
CA TRP A 156 -21.72 -16.34 -3.35
C TRP A 156 -20.67 -15.23 -3.45
N VAL A 157 -20.65 -14.36 -2.45
CA VAL A 157 -19.60 -13.35 -2.23
C VAL A 157 -19.30 -13.30 -0.74
N VAL A 158 -18.02 -13.33 -0.37
CA VAL A 158 -17.56 -13.00 0.98
C VAL A 158 -16.66 -11.77 0.91
N GLU A 159 -16.96 -10.77 1.73
CA GLU A 159 -16.16 -9.55 1.87
C GLU A 159 -15.54 -9.50 3.27
N LEU A 160 -14.26 -9.16 3.35
CA LEU A 160 -13.54 -9.02 4.62
C LEU A 160 -13.50 -7.54 5.00
N ASP A 161 -14.09 -7.18 6.12
CA ASP A 161 -14.12 -5.81 6.65
C ASP A 161 -13.56 -5.80 8.07
N GLY A 162 -12.31 -5.35 8.21
CA GLY A 162 -11.58 -5.37 9.48
C GLY A 162 -11.42 -6.78 10.06
N ASP A 163 -12.16 -7.05 11.13
CA ASP A 163 -12.24 -8.33 11.86
C ASP A 163 -13.51 -9.13 11.53
N LYS A 164 -14.26 -8.76 10.49
CA LYS A 164 -15.51 -9.40 10.08
C LYS A 164 -15.40 -9.99 8.68
N ALA A 165 -15.98 -11.18 8.52
CA ALA A 165 -16.27 -11.77 7.21
C ALA A 165 -17.78 -11.69 6.97
N ASN A 166 -18.18 -11.09 5.85
CA ASN A 166 -19.58 -10.90 5.47
C ASN A 166 -19.90 -11.77 4.24
N LEU A 167 -20.70 -12.83 4.43
CA LEU A 167 -21.19 -13.68 3.35
C LEU A 167 -22.53 -13.16 2.81
N LEU A 168 -22.58 -12.99 1.49
CA LEU A 168 -23.77 -12.67 0.72
C LEU A 168 -24.04 -13.82 -0.26
N ARG A 169 -25.29 -14.27 -0.31
CA ARG A 169 -25.79 -15.27 -1.27
C ARG A 169 -27.09 -14.75 -1.90
N PRO A 170 -27.32 -14.97 -3.20
CA PRO A 170 -28.56 -14.56 -3.85
C PRO A 170 -29.80 -15.09 -3.10
N GLY A 171 -30.76 -14.20 -2.84
CA GLY A 171 -32.01 -14.55 -2.15
C GLY A 171 -31.89 -14.81 -0.64
N GLN A 172 -30.72 -14.57 -0.03
CA GLN A 172 -30.50 -14.81 1.40
C GLN A 172 -30.06 -13.55 2.14
N GLN A 173 -30.30 -13.53 3.46
CA GLN A 173 -29.82 -12.47 4.34
C GLN A 173 -28.29 -12.52 4.47
N ARG A 174 -27.67 -11.34 4.63
CA ARG A 174 -26.23 -11.22 4.91
C ARG A 174 -25.91 -11.98 6.20
N GLN A 175 -24.93 -12.87 6.13
CA GLN A 175 -24.39 -13.57 7.28
C GLN A 175 -23.02 -12.99 7.64
N GLN A 176 -22.75 -12.81 8.92
CA GLN A 176 -21.48 -12.26 9.40
C GLN A 176 -20.82 -13.23 10.37
N GLN A 177 -19.50 -13.36 10.30
CA GLN A 177 -18.68 -14.05 11.29
C GLN A 177 -17.46 -13.22 11.67
N THR A 178 -16.94 -13.42 12.88
CA THR A 178 -15.72 -12.78 13.36
C THR A 178 -14.49 -13.55 12.89
N ILE A 179 -13.51 -12.83 12.35
CA ILE A 179 -12.19 -13.35 12.02
C ILE A 179 -11.37 -13.42 13.31
N THR A 180 -11.04 -14.63 13.74
CA THR A 180 -10.26 -14.91 14.96
C THR A 180 -8.77 -15.08 14.70
N SER A 181 -8.39 -15.44 13.47
CA SER A 181 -7.00 -15.62 13.07
C SER A 181 -6.80 -15.29 11.60
N LYS A 182 -5.62 -14.74 11.29
CA LYS A 182 -5.14 -14.43 9.95
C LYS A 182 -3.74 -15.02 9.81
N ASN A 183 -3.52 -15.84 8.80
CA ASN A 183 -2.20 -16.33 8.40
C ASN A 183 -1.96 -15.88 6.97
N ILE A 184 -1.08 -14.91 6.78
CA ILE A 184 -0.80 -14.28 5.50
C ILE A 184 0.66 -14.56 5.18
N ILE A 185 0.88 -15.33 4.12
CA ILE A 185 2.22 -15.60 3.59
C ILE A 185 2.24 -15.27 2.09
N ALA A 186 3.44 -15.16 1.53
CA ALA A 186 3.62 -14.91 0.10
C ALA A 186 2.80 -15.90 -0.74
N GLY A 187 1.83 -15.39 -1.49
CA GLY A 187 0.98 -16.19 -2.39
C GLY A 187 -0.12 -17.02 -1.73
N LYS A 188 -0.32 -16.94 -0.40
CA LYS A 188 -1.44 -17.61 0.28
C LYS A 188 -1.93 -16.82 1.48
N GLN A 189 -3.23 -16.56 1.54
CA GLN A 189 -3.88 -15.94 2.69
C GLN A 189 -4.92 -16.87 3.28
N HIS A 190 -4.90 -17.06 4.58
CA HIS A 190 -5.85 -17.88 5.30
C HIS A 190 -6.50 -17.07 6.42
N TYR A 191 -7.83 -17.03 6.42
CA TYR A 191 -8.65 -16.35 7.40
C TYR A 191 -9.52 -17.39 8.11
N GLN A 192 -9.55 -17.36 9.44
CA GLN A 192 -10.25 -18.34 10.25
C GLN A 192 -11.15 -17.66 11.27
N GLY A 193 -12.39 -18.14 11.39
CA GLY A 193 -13.32 -17.82 12.47
C GLY A 193 -13.83 -19.09 13.14
N GLN A 194 -14.86 -18.93 13.97
CA GLN A 194 -15.49 -20.04 14.69
C GLN A 194 -16.10 -21.09 13.73
N ASP A 195 -16.88 -20.62 12.76
CA ASP A 195 -17.61 -21.48 11.81
C ASP A 195 -17.34 -21.10 10.35
N PHE A 196 -16.16 -20.54 10.08
CA PHE A 196 -15.72 -20.27 8.71
C PHE A 196 -14.20 -20.36 8.56
N SER A 197 -13.77 -20.72 7.36
CA SER A 197 -12.38 -20.60 6.92
C SER A 197 -12.34 -20.15 5.47
N LEU A 198 -11.56 -19.12 5.16
CA LEU A 198 -11.33 -18.65 3.78
C LEU A 198 -9.85 -18.78 3.45
N THR A 199 -9.55 -19.51 2.37
CA THR A 199 -8.19 -19.62 1.84
C THR A 199 -8.14 -18.98 0.46
N LEU A 200 -7.28 -17.99 0.30
CA LEU A 200 -6.94 -17.36 -0.98
C LEU A 200 -5.57 -17.87 -1.41
N THR A 201 -5.47 -18.40 -2.62
CA THR A 201 -4.19 -18.85 -3.21
C THR A 201 -3.91 -18.02 -4.45
N LYS A 202 -2.69 -17.52 -4.57
CA LYS A 202 -2.23 -16.85 -5.79
C LYS A 202 -2.42 -17.79 -6.98
N GLY A 203 -3.12 -17.30 -8.00
CA GLY A 203 -3.38 -18.07 -9.19
C GLY A 203 -4.42 -17.37 -10.04
N GLN A 204 -4.21 -17.39 -11.35
CA GLN A 204 -5.18 -16.86 -12.30
C GLN A 204 -6.53 -17.55 -12.08
N CYS A 205 -7.58 -16.74 -12.00
CA CYS A 205 -8.96 -17.15 -11.91
C CYS A 205 -9.75 -16.30 -12.90
N ASN A 206 -10.39 -16.97 -13.84
CA ASN A 206 -11.23 -16.35 -14.85
C ASN A 206 -12.65 -16.81 -14.57
N ASP A 207 -13.53 -15.86 -14.29
CA ASP A 207 -14.96 -16.11 -14.31
C ASP A 207 -15.40 -15.98 -15.77
N THR A 208 -15.80 -17.11 -16.37
CA THR A 208 -16.16 -17.24 -17.80
C THR A 208 -17.24 -16.28 -18.27
N MET A 209 -17.92 -15.59 -17.36
CA MET A 209 -18.97 -14.61 -17.62
C MET A 209 -18.51 -13.14 -17.54
N SER A 210 -17.24 -12.87 -17.20
CA SER A 210 -16.72 -11.52 -17.04
C SER A 210 -15.52 -11.27 -17.96
N ASP A 211 -15.43 -10.11 -18.58
CA ASP A 211 -14.21 -9.65 -19.28
C ASP A 211 -13.17 -9.17 -18.25
N SER A 212 -12.89 -10.02 -17.25
CA SER A 212 -12.04 -9.74 -16.11
C SER A 212 -11.16 -10.92 -15.76
N LEU A 213 -9.91 -10.63 -15.38
CA LEU A 213 -8.96 -11.61 -14.89
C LEU A 213 -8.64 -11.30 -13.43
N PHE A 214 -8.87 -12.29 -12.57
CA PHE A 214 -8.61 -12.22 -11.14
C PHE A 214 -7.32 -12.96 -10.81
N GLY A 215 -6.54 -12.41 -9.88
CA GLY A 215 -5.22 -12.96 -9.51
C GLY A 215 -5.21 -14.01 -8.42
N TRP A 216 -6.39 -14.33 -7.86
CA TRP A 216 -6.52 -15.23 -6.72
C TRP A 216 -7.65 -16.22 -6.93
N GLN A 217 -7.41 -17.43 -6.46
CA GLN A 217 -8.40 -18.49 -6.30
C GLN A 217 -8.83 -18.55 -4.84
N ALA A 218 -10.12 -18.79 -4.62
CA ALA A 218 -10.72 -18.85 -3.29
C ALA A 218 -11.26 -20.25 -2.99
N LYS A 219 -11.06 -20.69 -1.75
CA LYS A 219 -11.77 -21.81 -1.12
C LYS A 219 -12.37 -21.33 0.19
N LEU A 220 -13.69 -21.38 0.30
CA LEU A 220 -14.42 -20.96 1.49
C LEU A 220 -15.10 -22.18 2.10
N ASN A 221 -14.91 -22.41 3.40
CA ASN A 221 -15.81 -23.22 4.21
C ASN A 221 -16.64 -22.27 5.07
N TRP A 222 -17.96 -22.40 5.02
CA TRP A 222 -18.87 -21.59 5.84
C TRP A 222 -19.95 -22.48 6.44
N GLN A 223 -19.89 -22.66 7.76
CA GLN A 223 -20.81 -23.51 8.52
C GLN A 223 -20.91 -24.93 7.91
N GLY A 224 -19.76 -25.51 7.53
CA GLY A 224 -19.68 -26.83 6.89
C GLY A 224 -19.91 -26.85 5.37
N ASN A 225 -20.39 -25.77 4.76
CA ASN A 225 -20.57 -25.70 3.30
C ASN A 225 -19.28 -25.25 2.62
N ASN A 226 -18.89 -25.94 1.54
CA ASN A 226 -17.69 -25.62 0.78
C ASN A 226 -18.02 -24.87 -0.51
N TYR A 227 -17.26 -23.82 -0.78
CA TYR A 227 -17.35 -23.01 -1.98
C TYR A 227 -15.98 -22.82 -2.63
N GLN A 228 -15.98 -22.66 -3.95
CA GLN A 228 -14.81 -22.36 -4.74
C GLN A 228 -15.12 -21.21 -5.70
N GLY A 229 -14.09 -20.43 -6.06
CA GLY A 229 -14.25 -19.31 -6.96
C GLY A 229 -13.00 -18.44 -7.05
N CYS A 230 -13.18 -17.17 -7.40
CA CYS A 230 -12.11 -16.19 -7.55
C CYS A 230 -12.03 -15.25 -6.34
N ALA A 231 -10.95 -14.50 -6.24
CA ALA A 231 -10.76 -13.50 -5.21
C ALA A 231 -9.96 -12.29 -5.70
N THR A 232 -10.08 -11.20 -4.95
CA THR A 232 -9.18 -10.05 -5.01
C THR A 232 -8.77 -9.67 -3.59
N LEU A 233 -7.50 -9.30 -3.42
CA LEU A 233 -7.07 -8.62 -2.20
C LEU A 233 -7.62 -7.19 -2.18
N GLY A 234 -7.69 -6.59 -0.99
CA GLY A 234 -8.04 -5.19 -0.86
C GLY A 234 -7.14 -4.31 -1.73
N ALA A 235 -7.76 -3.40 -2.48
CA ALA A 235 -7.07 -2.56 -3.47
C ALA A 235 -6.39 -1.33 -2.84
N THR A 236 -6.16 -1.35 -1.53
CA THR A 236 -5.52 -0.27 -0.77
C THR A 236 -4.03 -0.45 -0.80
N ASP A 237 -3.31 0.62 -1.17
CA ASP A 237 -1.87 0.68 -0.94
C ASP A 237 -1.58 1.08 0.50
N ILE A 238 -0.97 0.16 1.26
CA ILE A 238 -0.60 0.37 2.65
C ILE A 238 0.66 1.24 2.80
N THR A 239 1.45 1.42 1.73
CA THR A 239 2.70 2.18 1.78
C THR A 239 2.47 3.70 1.68
N LEU A 240 1.26 4.15 1.37
CA LEU A 240 0.90 5.57 1.30
C LEU A 240 1.05 6.34 2.61
N SER A 241 1.27 5.66 3.74
CA SER A 241 1.67 6.30 5.01
C SER A 241 2.94 7.14 4.87
N TRP A 242 3.83 6.78 3.94
CA TRP A 242 5.04 7.50 3.59
C TRP A 242 4.77 8.77 2.78
N SER A 243 3.63 8.90 2.11
CA SER A 243 3.31 10.08 1.31
C SER A 243 3.31 11.35 2.14
N GLY A 244 3.71 12.46 1.51
CA GLY A 244 3.81 13.77 2.14
C GLY A 244 5.01 14.56 1.68
N ARG A 245 5.14 15.76 2.27
CA ARG A 245 6.23 16.69 2.02
C ARG A 245 7.20 16.66 3.19
N TYR A 246 8.48 16.45 2.88
CA TYR A 246 9.58 16.42 3.84
C TYR A 246 10.55 17.55 3.51
N GLN A 247 10.93 18.34 4.51
CA GLN A 247 11.77 19.52 4.30
C GLN A 247 12.87 19.62 5.36
N GLY A 248 14.04 20.05 4.94
CA GLY A 248 15.17 20.38 5.80
C GLY A 248 16.00 21.51 5.22
N THR A 249 16.71 22.22 6.08
CA THR A 249 17.57 23.34 5.70
C THR A 249 18.99 23.06 6.18
N SER A 250 19.93 23.02 5.25
CA SER A 250 21.36 22.92 5.55
C SER A 250 21.91 24.28 5.97
N LEU A 251 22.76 24.26 6.99
CA LEU A 251 23.39 25.45 7.56
C LEU A 251 24.92 25.37 7.37
N ILE A 252 25.57 26.50 7.11
CA ILE A 252 27.03 26.65 7.22
C ILE A 252 27.27 27.79 8.22
N ASN A 253 27.94 27.51 9.35
CA ASN A 253 28.15 28.48 10.43
C ASN A 253 26.83 29.18 10.85
N ASP A 254 25.80 28.39 11.15
CA ASP A 254 24.44 28.84 11.50
C ASP A 254 23.70 29.67 10.42
N THR A 255 24.28 29.80 9.23
CA THR A 255 23.67 30.52 8.11
C THR A 255 22.99 29.53 7.17
N PRO A 256 21.68 29.69 6.86
CA PRO A 256 21.01 28.88 5.86
C PRO A 256 21.66 28.98 4.48
N VAL A 257 21.99 27.85 3.87
CA VAL A 257 22.62 27.81 2.54
C VAL A 257 21.79 27.07 1.50
N LEU A 258 20.95 26.13 1.93
CA LEU A 258 20.15 25.31 1.04
C LEU A 258 18.93 24.77 1.77
N THR A 259 17.76 24.91 1.18
CA THR A 259 16.55 24.22 1.63
C THR A 259 16.22 23.10 0.65
N THR A 260 16.16 21.88 1.15
CA THR A 260 15.81 20.68 0.39
C THR A 260 14.40 20.26 0.73
N THR A 261 13.55 20.12 -0.27
CA THR A 261 12.17 19.61 -0.13
C THR A 261 12.03 18.33 -0.95
N VAL A 262 11.72 17.22 -0.30
CA VAL A 262 11.33 15.97 -0.95
C VAL A 262 9.82 15.80 -0.81
N THR A 263 9.12 15.61 -1.93
CA THR A 263 7.68 15.30 -1.94
C THR A 263 7.48 13.89 -2.44
N LEU A 264 6.85 13.05 -1.61
CA LEU A 264 6.44 11.68 -1.93
C LEU A 264 4.95 11.71 -2.24
N ASN A 265 4.57 11.64 -3.52
CA ASN A 265 3.18 11.77 -3.95
C ASN A 265 2.44 10.43 -3.81
N PRO A 266 1.10 10.44 -3.60
CA PRO A 266 0.31 9.20 -3.46
C PRO A 266 0.27 8.29 -4.69
N ASP A 267 0.77 8.75 -5.83
CA ASP A 267 0.88 7.99 -7.07
C ASP A 267 2.26 7.34 -7.26
N HIS A 268 3.07 7.31 -6.20
CA HIS A 268 4.47 6.88 -6.18
C HIS A 268 5.45 7.76 -6.96
N SER A 269 5.03 8.90 -7.51
CA SER A 269 5.98 9.87 -8.05
C SER A 269 6.68 10.61 -6.91
N ALA A 270 7.92 11.00 -7.14
CA ALA A 270 8.71 11.76 -6.20
C ALA A 270 9.29 13.00 -6.86
N THR A 271 9.40 14.08 -6.09
CA THR A 271 10.13 15.28 -6.50
C THR A 271 11.11 15.70 -5.43
N THR A 272 12.31 16.14 -5.83
CA THR A 272 13.22 16.85 -4.93
C THR A 272 13.43 18.26 -5.47
N ARG A 273 13.23 19.26 -4.60
CA ARG A 273 13.46 20.67 -4.91
C ARG A 273 14.52 21.25 -4.00
N TYR A 274 15.44 21.99 -4.58
CA TYR A 274 16.55 22.67 -3.91
C TYR A 274 16.37 24.17 -4.06
N ASP A 275 16.18 24.88 -2.94
CA ASP A 275 15.99 26.33 -2.90
C ASP A 275 17.17 27.00 -2.20
N TYR A 276 17.79 27.97 -2.87
CA TYR A 276 18.94 28.72 -2.35
C TYR A 276 18.49 30.06 -1.78
N PRO A 277 18.87 30.40 -0.52
CA PRO A 277 18.58 31.71 0.07
C PRO A 277 19.19 32.88 -0.71
N SER A 278 20.23 32.64 -1.54
CA SER A 278 20.85 33.63 -2.43
C SER A 278 19.92 34.11 -3.55
N GLY A 279 18.78 33.45 -3.78
CA GLY A 279 17.85 33.78 -4.85
C GLY A 279 18.20 33.16 -6.21
N GLU A 280 19.18 32.26 -6.23
CA GLU A 280 19.47 31.44 -7.41
C GLU A 280 18.25 30.59 -7.80
N PRO A 281 18.06 30.28 -9.10
CA PRO A 281 16.97 29.44 -9.55
C PRO A 281 16.98 28.08 -8.85
N SER A 282 15.81 27.64 -8.40
CA SER A 282 15.65 26.34 -7.76
C SER A 282 16.03 25.21 -8.70
N LEU A 283 16.66 24.17 -8.15
CA LEU A 283 16.89 22.92 -8.87
C LEU A 283 15.77 21.93 -8.58
N ASN A 284 15.33 21.19 -9.60
CA ASN A 284 14.28 20.21 -9.48
C ASN A 284 14.70 18.86 -10.04
N GLU A 285 14.35 17.82 -9.31
CA GLU A 285 14.48 16.43 -9.68
C GLU A 285 13.11 15.76 -9.64
N THR A 286 12.90 14.82 -10.56
CA THR A 286 11.66 14.03 -10.62
C THR A 286 12.01 12.55 -10.74
N GLY A 287 11.17 11.71 -10.17
CA GLY A 287 11.30 10.27 -10.27
C GLY A 287 10.18 9.58 -9.48
N PHE A 288 10.53 8.57 -8.69
CA PHE A 288 9.56 7.79 -7.93
C PHE A 288 10.06 7.44 -6.52
N TRP A 289 9.15 6.93 -5.70
CA TRP A 289 9.46 6.39 -4.38
C TRP A 289 8.72 5.08 -4.13
N GLN A 290 9.31 4.27 -3.26
CA GLN A 290 8.70 3.02 -2.77
C GLN A 290 9.26 2.67 -1.39
N GLN A 291 8.47 1.98 -0.58
CA GLN A 291 8.90 1.53 0.73
C GLN A 291 10.03 0.49 0.59
N GLY A 292 11.08 0.62 1.39
CA GLY A 292 12.17 -0.34 1.50
C GLY A 292 11.85 -1.43 2.53
N SER A 293 11.51 -0.98 3.74
CA SER A 293 11.11 -1.73 4.93
C SER A 293 10.15 -0.88 5.77
N ASP A 294 9.68 -1.38 6.91
CA ASP A 294 8.83 -0.62 7.84
C ASP A 294 9.36 0.76 8.22
N ASN A 295 10.68 0.92 8.24
CA ASN A 295 11.37 2.15 8.62
C ASN A 295 12.24 2.75 7.52
N THR A 296 12.20 2.25 6.29
CA THR A 296 12.96 2.84 5.18
C THR A 296 12.10 3.12 3.96
N VAL A 297 12.43 4.21 3.26
CA VAL A 297 11.83 4.55 1.97
C VAL A 297 12.94 4.83 0.97
N GLN A 298 12.84 4.17 -0.18
CA GLN A 298 13.69 4.43 -1.32
C GLN A 298 13.09 5.54 -2.16
N VAL A 299 13.92 6.51 -2.51
CA VAL A 299 13.59 7.60 -3.41
C VAL A 299 14.58 7.56 -4.57
N VAL A 300 14.07 7.36 -5.78
CA VAL A 300 14.87 7.29 -7.01
C VAL A 300 14.46 8.44 -7.92
N MET A 301 15.35 9.41 -8.08
CA MET A 301 15.21 10.47 -9.07
C MET A 301 15.74 9.98 -10.41
N THR A 302 14.98 10.18 -11.48
CA THR A 302 15.36 9.73 -12.84
C THR A 302 15.64 10.89 -13.79
N LYS A 303 15.28 12.12 -13.39
CA LYS A 303 15.60 13.35 -14.11
C LYS A 303 16.09 14.41 -13.15
N HIS A 304 17.10 15.16 -13.57
CA HIS A 304 17.58 16.39 -12.95
C HIS A 304 17.48 17.53 -13.97
N GLN A 305 16.71 18.57 -13.67
CA GLN A 305 16.41 19.68 -14.59
C GLN A 305 15.93 19.19 -15.97
N GLY A 306 15.07 18.17 -15.98
CA GLY A 306 14.52 17.56 -17.19
C GLY A 306 15.48 16.66 -17.97
N ARG A 307 16.75 16.53 -17.56
CA ARG A 307 17.74 15.63 -18.17
C ARG A 307 17.83 14.35 -17.37
N ARG A 308 17.97 13.22 -18.06
CA ARG A 308 18.09 11.90 -17.41
C ARG A 308 19.32 11.87 -16.49
N LEU A 309 19.10 11.52 -15.23
CA LEU A 309 20.13 11.30 -14.21
C LEU A 309 19.51 10.37 -13.16
N ILE A 310 20.11 9.20 -12.93
CA ILE A 310 19.62 8.28 -11.91
C ILE A 310 20.32 8.62 -10.60
N SER A 311 19.57 9.16 -9.64
CA SER A 311 20.03 9.36 -8.28
C SER A 311 19.15 8.60 -7.30
N GLU A 312 19.76 7.92 -6.35
CA GLU A 312 19.09 7.07 -5.39
C GLU A 312 19.46 7.45 -3.96
N ARG A 313 18.43 7.60 -3.13
CA ARG A 313 18.53 7.84 -1.70
C ARG A 313 17.62 6.87 -0.95
N VAL A 314 18.18 6.11 -0.01
CA VAL A 314 17.40 5.27 0.92
C VAL A 314 17.33 6.00 2.25
N PHE A 315 16.17 6.57 2.55
CA PHE A 315 15.95 7.27 3.80
C PHE A 315 15.52 6.31 4.90
N THR A 316 15.97 6.56 6.12
CA THR A 316 15.47 5.93 7.35
C THR A 316 14.52 6.88 8.07
N LEU A 317 13.37 6.38 8.52
CA LEU A 317 12.37 7.13 9.27
C LEU A 317 12.62 6.99 10.78
N GLU A 318 12.71 8.12 11.46
CA GLU A 318 12.75 8.25 12.91
C GLU A 318 11.71 9.29 13.34
N GLY A 319 10.61 8.84 13.96
CA GLY A 319 9.49 9.72 14.30
C GLY A 319 8.82 10.31 13.05
N ASN A 320 8.92 11.62 12.87
CA ASN A 320 8.41 12.33 11.69
C ASN A 320 9.53 12.83 10.75
N GLN A 321 10.75 12.31 10.93
CA GLN A 321 11.94 12.78 10.23
C GLN A 321 12.54 11.64 9.41
N ILE A 322 12.86 11.92 8.15
CA ILE A 322 13.58 11.01 7.27
C ILE A 322 15.03 11.46 7.14
N THR A 323 15.98 10.53 7.25
CA THR A 323 17.42 10.82 7.21
C THR A 323 18.14 9.92 6.23
N VAL A 324 19.18 10.44 5.58
CA VAL A 324 20.03 9.67 4.66
C VAL A 324 21.46 10.22 4.72
N LYS A 325 22.46 9.34 4.72
CA LYS A 325 23.88 9.71 4.80
C LYS A 325 24.63 9.58 3.48
N GLU A 326 24.06 8.85 2.53
CA GLU A 326 24.70 8.51 1.28
C GLU A 326 23.70 8.65 0.13
N GLU A 327 24.18 9.06 -1.02
CA GLU A 327 23.42 9.11 -2.27
C GLU A 327 24.18 8.35 -3.34
N THR A 328 23.49 7.54 -4.13
CA THR A 328 24.08 6.81 -5.25
C THR A 328 23.65 7.46 -6.56
N VAL A 329 24.59 8.05 -7.29
CA VAL A 329 24.35 8.71 -8.59
C VAL A 329 25.01 7.87 -9.68
N ASN A 330 24.21 7.38 -10.64
CA ASN A 330 24.66 6.50 -11.73
C ASN A 330 25.57 5.34 -11.24
N GLY A 331 25.22 4.74 -10.10
CA GLY A 331 25.95 3.62 -9.50
C GLY A 331 27.19 4.00 -8.67
N GLN A 332 27.54 5.28 -8.57
CA GLN A 332 28.60 5.77 -7.69
C GLN A 332 28.00 6.35 -6.40
N THR A 333 28.48 5.88 -5.25
CA THR A 333 27.99 6.32 -3.94
C THR A 333 28.81 7.49 -3.41
N PHE A 334 28.12 8.54 -2.98
CA PHE A 334 28.66 9.77 -2.41
C PHE A 334 28.18 9.93 -0.98
N ASN A 335 29.07 10.30 -0.07
CA ASN A 335 28.72 10.64 1.30
C ASN A 335 28.16 12.07 1.36
N LEU A 336 27.03 12.26 2.05
CA LEU A 336 26.34 13.55 2.20
C LEU A 336 26.86 14.38 3.39
N GLY A 337 28.02 14.02 3.95
CA GLY A 337 28.63 14.65 5.12
C GLY A 337 28.27 13.95 6.44
N GLY A 338 28.87 14.42 7.54
CA GLY A 338 28.74 13.80 8.87
C GLY A 338 27.30 13.69 9.38
N ASP A 339 26.48 14.71 9.11
CA ASP A 339 25.07 14.77 9.52
C ASP A 339 24.10 14.25 8.44
N GLY A 340 24.60 14.02 7.21
CA GLY A 340 23.78 13.65 6.07
C GLY A 340 22.70 14.67 5.70
N LEU A 341 21.66 14.20 5.02
CA LEU A 341 20.45 14.96 4.72
C LEU A 341 19.34 14.56 5.70
N SER A 342 18.73 15.55 6.33
CA SER A 342 17.72 15.37 7.38
C SER A 342 16.48 16.19 7.07
N LEU A 343 15.34 15.53 6.87
CA LEU A 343 14.10 16.17 6.41
C LEU A 343 12.93 15.83 7.33
N LYS A 344 12.21 16.84 7.82
CA LYS A 344 11.04 16.66 8.67
C LYS A 344 9.76 16.73 7.84
N LYS A 345 8.82 15.84 8.11
CA LYS A 345 7.47 15.87 7.54
C LYS A 345 6.77 17.17 7.93
N GLN A 346 6.17 17.83 6.95
CA GLN A 346 5.49 19.13 7.09
C GLN A 346 4.00 18.99 7.39
#